data_AF-A0A357ZBG1-F1
#
_entry.id   AF-A0A357ZBG1-F1
#
_cell.length_a   1.000
_cell.length_b   1.000
_cell.length_c   1.000
_cell.angle_alpha   90.00
_cell.angle_beta   90.00
_cell.angle_gamma   90.00
#
_symmetry.space_group_name_H-M   'P 1'
#
loop_
_entity.id
_entity.type
_entity.pdbx_description
1 polymer ?
#
loop_
_entity_poly.entity_id
_entity_poly.type
_entity_poly.pdbx_seq_one_letter_code
_entity_poly.pdbx_strand_id
1 'polypeptide(L)'
;MEDIKTIDGKVVTEKMLDKWAEELDCDEWPEGWKNVGEIIVGRPPLSVEGSAVLSVKVPVPMKRAIERKAKEEGLSTSDFVRSIIANESVHG
;
A
#
# COMPACT_ATOMS: atom_id res chain seq x y z
N MET A 1 23.48 -15.26 -18.89
CA MET A 1 22.69 -14.99 -17.68
C MET A 1 23.64 -14.98 -16.53
N GLU A 2 23.67 -13.89 -15.78
CA GLU A 2 24.67 -13.63 -14.75
C GLU A 2 24.17 -14.07 -13.37
N ASP A 3 25.09 -14.64 -12.60
CA ASP A 3 24.88 -15.08 -11.23
C ASP A 3 24.68 -13.87 -10.31
N ILE A 4 23.56 -13.80 -9.59
CA ILE A 4 23.24 -12.70 -8.66
C ILE A 4 23.91 -12.99 -7.32
N LYS A 5 24.75 -12.08 -6.81
CA LYS A 5 25.34 -12.21 -5.48
C LYS A 5 24.50 -11.47 -4.43
N THR A 6 24.11 -12.17 -3.38
CA THR A 6 23.49 -11.56 -2.20
C THR A 6 24.50 -10.76 -1.40
N ILE A 7 24.02 -9.90 -0.49
CA ILE A 7 24.87 -9.12 0.42
C ILE A 7 25.76 -9.99 1.31
N ASP A 8 25.31 -11.22 1.60
CA ASP A 8 26.06 -12.24 2.35
C ASP A 8 27.01 -13.07 1.47
N GLY A 9 27.16 -12.70 0.19
CA GLY A 9 28.06 -13.36 -0.76
C GLY A 9 27.54 -14.68 -1.33
N LYS A 10 26.28 -15.06 -1.08
CA LYS A 10 25.68 -16.25 -1.70
C LYS A 10 25.36 -15.97 -3.16
N VAL A 11 25.68 -16.92 -4.02
CA VAL A 11 25.31 -16.88 -5.43
C VAL A 11 23.90 -17.44 -5.60
N VAL A 12 23.01 -16.65 -6.18
CA VAL A 12 21.63 -16.97 -6.51
C VAL A 12 21.51 -17.04 -8.02
N THR A 13 21.02 -18.16 -8.52
CA THR A 13 20.78 -18.38 -9.95
C THR A 13 19.31 -18.15 -10.29
N GLU A 14 18.98 -17.86 -11.54
CA GLU A 14 17.58 -17.72 -11.98
C GLU A 14 16.74 -18.95 -11.66
N LYS A 15 17.28 -20.16 -11.87
CA LYS A 15 16.59 -21.40 -11.52
C LYS A 15 16.22 -21.50 -10.03
N MET A 16 17.02 -20.90 -9.16
CA MET A 16 16.71 -20.84 -7.72
C MET A 16 15.57 -19.86 -7.45
N LEU A 17 15.53 -18.72 -8.17
CA LEU A 17 14.44 -17.75 -8.09
C LEU A 17 13.12 -18.34 -8.58
N ASP A 18 13.14 -19.02 -9.73
CA ASP A 18 11.94 -19.66 -10.30
C ASP A 18 11.37 -20.71 -9.34
N LYS A 19 12.25 -21.55 -8.78
CA LYS A 19 11.85 -22.55 -7.79
C LYS A 19 11.24 -21.93 -6.54
N TRP A 20 11.86 -20.87 -5.99
CA TRP A 20 11.31 -20.19 -4.80
C TRP A 20 9.98 -19.50 -5.09
N ALA A 21 9.79 -18.97 -6.30
CA ALA A 21 8.51 -18.39 -6.70
C ALA A 21 7.40 -19.45 -6.69
N GLU A 22 7.64 -20.63 -7.29
CA GLU A 22 6.69 -21.74 -7.29
C GLU A 22 6.37 -22.26 -5.88
N GLU A 23 7.39 -22.40 -5.01
CA GLU A 23 7.23 -22.84 -3.62
C GLU A 23 6.39 -21.82 -2.81
N LEU A 24 6.69 -20.53 -2.93
CA LEU A 24 5.96 -19.46 -2.22
C LEU A 24 4.51 -19.30 -2.71
N ASP A 25 4.25 -19.50 -4.00
CA ASP A 25 2.87 -19.54 -4.54
C ASP A 25 2.05 -20.70 -3.96
N CYS A 26 2.71 -21.78 -3.52
CA CYS A 26 2.09 -22.93 -2.85
C CYS A 26 2.07 -22.82 -1.32
N ASP A 27 2.46 -21.67 -0.75
CA ASP A 27 2.63 -21.44 0.69
C ASP A 27 3.67 -22.36 1.34
N GLU A 28 4.60 -22.91 0.53
CA GLU A 28 5.75 -23.69 0.99
C GLU A 28 6.96 -22.76 1.13
N TRP A 29 7.36 -22.51 2.37
CA TRP A 29 8.51 -21.65 2.66
C TRP A 29 9.80 -22.45 2.51
N PRO A 30 10.80 -21.95 1.76
CA PRO A 30 12.08 -22.66 1.63
C PRO A 30 12.74 -22.88 2.99
N GLU A 31 13.44 -24.00 3.14
CA GLU A 31 13.99 -24.43 4.43
C GLU A 31 14.94 -23.37 5.03
N GLY A 32 14.69 -22.99 6.29
CA GLY A 32 15.45 -21.95 6.99
C GLY A 32 14.98 -20.51 6.75
N TRP A 33 13.95 -20.30 5.92
CA TRP A 33 13.31 -18.99 5.79
C TRP A 33 12.46 -18.72 7.02
N LYS A 34 12.73 -17.58 7.66
CA LYS A 34 11.93 -17.06 8.76
C LYS A 34 11.32 -15.76 8.29
N ASN A 35 10.03 -15.56 8.54
CA ASN A 35 9.42 -14.26 8.32
C ASN A 35 10.16 -13.23 9.18
N VAL A 36 10.85 -12.29 8.54
CA VAL A 36 11.65 -11.23 9.19
C VAL A 36 10.83 -9.97 9.45
N GLY A 37 9.56 -9.94 9.01
CA GLY A 37 8.64 -8.83 9.20
C GLY A 37 7.54 -9.15 10.20
N GLU A 38 6.98 -8.11 10.81
CA GLU A 38 5.71 -8.25 11.50
C GLU A 38 4.60 -8.43 10.44
N ILE A 39 3.86 -9.53 10.52
CA ILE A 39 2.68 -9.72 9.67
C ILE A 39 1.58 -8.80 10.22
N ILE A 40 1.43 -7.63 9.61
CA ILE A 40 0.35 -6.71 9.95
C ILE A 40 -0.93 -7.22 9.29
N VAL A 41 -1.77 -7.91 10.07
CA VAL A 41 -3.09 -8.36 9.62
C VAL A 41 -4.03 -7.15 9.54
N GLY A 42 -4.33 -6.71 8.32
CA GLY A 42 -5.24 -5.58 8.08
C GLY A 42 -4.98 -4.88 6.76
N ARG A 43 -5.71 -3.79 6.51
CA ARG A 43 -5.43 -2.91 5.36
C ARG A 43 -4.08 -2.22 5.59
N PRO A 44 -3.15 -2.22 4.62
CA PRO A 44 -1.94 -1.43 4.72
C PRO A 44 -2.24 0.02 5.11
N PRO A 45 -1.42 0.65 5.97
CA PRO A 45 -1.61 2.03 6.34
C PRO A 45 -1.58 2.92 5.10
N LEU A 46 -2.41 3.97 5.08
CA LEU A 46 -2.53 4.89 3.93
C LEU A 46 -1.22 5.65 3.61
N SER A 47 -0.29 5.72 4.57
CA SER A 47 1.05 6.29 4.40
C SER A 47 2.03 5.63 5.37
N VAL A 48 3.28 5.48 4.94
CA VAL A 48 4.41 5.01 5.77
C VAL A 48 4.75 6.02 6.87
N GLU A 49 4.47 7.30 6.64
CA GLU A 49 4.71 8.41 7.58
C GLU A 49 3.58 8.57 8.62
N GLY A 50 2.55 7.72 8.55
CA GLY A 50 1.36 7.79 9.39
C GLY A 50 0.26 8.67 8.80
N SER A 51 -0.90 8.70 9.46
CA SER A 51 -2.03 9.56 9.09
C SER A 51 -2.48 10.39 10.29
N ALA A 52 -2.85 11.65 10.02
CA ALA A 52 -3.38 12.56 11.02
C ALA A 52 -4.85 12.88 10.74
N VAL A 53 -5.63 13.13 11.80
CA VAL A 53 -7.03 13.52 11.68
C VAL A 53 -7.14 15.01 11.39
N LEU A 54 -7.73 15.36 10.24
CA LEU A 54 -8.15 16.72 9.92
C LEU A 54 -9.66 16.86 10.14
N SER A 55 -10.08 17.67 11.11
CA SER A 55 -11.49 17.97 11.37
C SER A 55 -11.85 19.39 10.95
N VAL A 56 -12.82 19.53 10.04
CA VAL A 56 -13.30 20.83 9.54
C VAL A 56 -14.82 20.89 9.67
N LYS A 57 -15.34 22.00 10.21
CA LYS A 57 -16.78 22.28 10.16
C LYS A 57 -17.10 22.96 8.85
N VAL A 58 -18.09 22.43 8.14
CA VAL A 58 -18.60 23.01 6.89
C VAL A 58 -20.10 23.24 7.00
N PRO A 59 -20.67 24.20 6.25
CA PRO A 59 -22.12 24.36 6.15
C PRO A 59 -22.80 23.06 5.72
N VAL A 60 -24.00 22.78 6.25
CA VAL A 60 -24.79 21.58 5.90
C VAL A 60 -24.99 21.40 4.39
N PRO A 61 -25.29 22.46 3.60
CA PRO A 61 -25.41 22.31 2.15
C PRO A 61 -24.11 21.85 1.48
N MET A 62 -22.97 22.30 2.00
CA MET A 62 -21.64 21.92 1.49
C MET A 62 -21.36 20.45 1.78
N LYS A 63 -21.62 19.97 3.00
CA LYS A 63 -21.49 18.54 3.35
C LYS A 63 -22.30 17.66 2.38
N ARG A 64 -23.55 18.03 2.11
CA ARG A 64 -24.43 17.30 1.18
C ARG A 64 -23.89 17.31 -0.25
N ALA A 65 -23.34 18.43 -0.71
CA ALA A 65 -22.74 18.54 -2.03
C ALA A 65 -21.51 17.63 -2.17
N ILE A 66 -20.66 17.56 -1.15
CA ILE A 66 -19.48 16.68 -1.10
C ILE A 66 -19.92 15.21 -1.13
N GLU A 67 -20.88 14.82 -0.29
CA GLU A 67 -21.40 13.45 -0.24
C GLU A 67 -22.01 13.01 -1.58
N ARG A 68 -22.74 13.91 -2.25
CA ARG A 68 -23.31 13.62 -3.57
C ARG A 68 -22.21 13.40 -4.61
N LYS A 69 -21.21 14.28 -4.70
CA LYS A 69 -20.10 14.14 -5.65
C LYS A 69 -19.28 12.88 -5.41
N ALA A 70 -18.97 12.57 -4.14
CA ALA A 70 -18.28 11.34 -3.80
C ALA A 70 -19.05 10.10 -4.29
N LYS A 71 -20.38 10.09 -4.10
CA LYS A 71 -21.24 9.00 -4.59
C LYS A 71 -21.27 8.90 -6.13
N GLU A 72 -21.32 10.04 -6.83
CA GLU A 72 -21.26 10.09 -8.30
C GLU A 72 -19.94 9.50 -8.84
N GLU A 73 -18.84 9.69 -8.11
CA GLU A 73 -17.51 9.15 -8.44
C GLU A 73 -17.25 7.74 -7.89
N GLY A 74 -18.22 7.14 -7.17
CA GLY A 74 -18.04 5.82 -6.54
C GLY A 74 -17.01 5.80 -5.40
N LEU A 75 -16.69 6.95 -4.83
CA LEU A 75 -15.72 7.12 -3.76
C LEU A 75 -16.39 7.29 -2.40
N SER A 76 -15.67 6.97 -1.33
CA SER A 76 -16.09 7.42 0.00
C SER A 76 -15.92 8.95 0.11
N THR A 77 -16.74 9.59 0.94
CA THR A 77 -16.63 11.04 1.20
C THR A 77 -15.20 11.43 1.61
N SER A 78 -14.54 10.61 2.42
CA SER A 78 -13.17 10.85 2.87
C SER A 78 -12.13 10.68 1.77
N ASP A 79 -12.31 9.72 0.84
CA ASP A 79 -11.41 9.55 -0.31
C ASP A 79 -11.55 10.72 -1.30
N PHE A 80 -12.79 11.14 -1.57
CA PHE A 80 -13.08 12.29 -2.40
C PHE A 80 -12.52 13.60 -1.83
N VAL A 81 -12.66 13.82 -0.52
CA VAL A 81 -12.06 15.01 0.12
C VAL A 81 -10.53 14.93 0.08
N ARG A 82 -9.94 13.74 0.31
CA ARG A 82 -8.49 13.56 0.22
C ARG A 82 -7.95 13.82 -1.19
N SER A 83 -8.66 13.42 -2.25
CA SER A 83 -8.21 13.68 -3.63
C SER A 83 -8.20 15.16 -3.97
N ILE A 84 -9.22 15.92 -3.54
CA ILE A 84 -9.27 17.38 -3.71
C ILE A 84 -8.10 18.04 -2.99
N ILE A 85 -7.88 17.68 -1.71
CA ILE A 85 -6.78 18.25 -0.92
C ILE A 85 -5.44 17.93 -1.57
N ALA A 86 -5.21 16.67 -1.95
CA ALA A 86 -3.96 16.25 -2.58
C ALA A 86 -3.70 17.00 -3.90
N ASN A 87 -4.72 17.20 -4.73
CA ASN A 87 -4.57 17.92 -5.99
C ASN A 87 -4.16 19.39 -5.79
N GLU A 88 -4.70 20.04 -4.74
CA GLU A 88 -4.36 21.42 -4.40
C GLU A 88 -2.99 21.55 -3.70
N SER A 89 -2.63 20.56 -2.86
CA SER A 89 -1.42 20.61 -2.02
C SER A 89 -0.12 20.33 -2.80
N VAL A 90 -0.18 19.62 -3.93
CA VAL A 90 0.99 19.23 -4.72
C VAL A 90 1.54 20.39 -5.60
N HIS A 91 0.85 21.53 -5.62
CA HIS A 91 1.28 22.75 -6.35
C HIS A 91 1.84 23.86 -5.42
N GLY A 92 2.15 23.54 -4.15
CA GLY A 92 2.71 24.47 -3.17
C GLY A 92 4.22 24.33 -2.98
#